data_AF-A0A9D0GAX8-F1
#
_entry.id   AF-A0A9D0GAX8-F1
#
_cell.length_a   1.000
_cell.length_b   1.000
_cell.length_c   1.000
_cell.angle_alpha   90.00
_cell.angle_beta   90.00
_cell.angle_gamma   90.00
#
_symmetry.space_group_name_H-M   'P 1'
#
loop_
_entity.id
_entity.type
_entity.pdbx_description
1 polymer ?
#
loop_
_entity_poly.entity_id
_entity_poly.type
_entity_poly.pdbx_seq_one_letter_code
_entity_poly.pdbx_strand_id
1 'polypeptide(L)'
;MDLSEGTIEPLERLMDILRREAGDQQFRDRVVVGGGLAAYASAWRQQALDALGEGAAAWVDEVARLLEQYSSVDRETRPSVLRELLQLIRQAPRPQQRGDTDAEGGEKA
;
A
#
# COMPACT_ATOMS: atom_id res chain seq x y z
N MET A 1 5.15 -15.13 19.86
CA MET A 1 5.33 -14.22 18.71
C MET A 1 4.82 -12.88 19.18
N ASP A 2 5.76 -12.03 19.58
CA ASP A 2 5.50 -10.67 20.04
C ASP A 2 5.32 -9.81 18.78
N LEU A 3 4.06 -9.48 18.48
CA LEU A 3 3.72 -8.48 17.46
C LEU A 3 3.67 -7.16 18.21
N SER A 4 4.84 -6.57 18.44
CA SER A 4 4.94 -5.30 19.15
C SER A 4 4.02 -4.28 18.47
N GLU A 5 3.03 -3.83 19.22
CA GLU A 5 2.09 -2.74 18.91
C GLU A 5 2.85 -1.42 18.78
N GLY A 6 3.48 -1.22 17.63
CA GLY A 6 3.97 0.07 17.17
C GLY A 6 3.54 0.20 15.72
N THR A 7 2.62 1.12 15.45
CA THR A 7 2.06 1.57 14.17
C THR A 7 2.89 1.17 12.94
N ILE A 8 2.81 -0.08 12.48
CA ILE A 8 3.49 -0.49 11.24
C ILE A 8 2.80 0.27 10.11
N GLU A 9 3.55 1.09 9.39
CA GLU A 9 2.97 1.89 8.32
C GLU A 9 2.29 0.96 7.29
N PRO A 10 1.10 1.32 6.77
CA PRO A 10 0.33 0.47 5.86
C PRO A 10 1.13 -0.01 4.64
N LEU A 11 2.10 0.80 4.21
CA LEU A 11 3.06 0.51 3.15
C LEU A 11 4.04 -0.61 3.51
N GLU A 12 4.64 -0.56 4.69
CA GLU A 12 5.62 -1.56 5.14
C GLU A 12 4.95 -2.92 5.29
N ARG A 13 3.75 -2.95 5.89
CA ARG A 13 2.96 -4.17 6.03
C ARG A 13 2.60 -4.76 4.68
N LEU A 14 2.16 -3.94 3.72
CA LEU A 14 1.84 -4.41 2.36
C LEU A 14 3.09 -4.97 1.67
N MET A 15 4.24 -4.30 1.79
CA MET A 15 5.48 -4.77 1.18
C MET A 15 5.92 -6.14 1.73
N ASP A 16 5.80 -6.37 3.04
CA ASP A 16 6.13 -7.65 3.66
C ASP A 16 5.19 -8.78 3.21
N ILE A 17 3.89 -8.48 3.11
CA ILE A 17 2.89 -9.39 2.56
C ILE A 17 3.28 -9.82 1.13
N LEU A 18 3.57 -8.86 0.25
CA LEU A 18 3.91 -9.15 -1.15
C LEU A 18 5.22 -9.94 -1.28
N ARG A 19 6.22 -9.68 -0.43
CA ARG A 19 7.48 -10.44 -0.42
C ARG A 19 7.25 -11.90 -0.03
N ARG A 20 6.43 -12.15 0.99
CA ARG A 20 6.06 -13.51 1.41
C ARG A 20 5.25 -14.23 0.34
N GLU A 21 4.41 -13.50 -0.38
CA GLU A 21 3.62 -14.03 -1.49
C GLU A 21 4.51 -14.48 -2.66
N ALA A 22 5.56 -13.72 -2.96
CA ALA A 22 6.55 -14.02 -4.01
C ALA A 22 7.52 -15.16 -3.63
N GLY A 23 7.86 -15.30 -2.34
CA GLY A 23 8.74 -16.35 -1.84
C GLY A 23 7.99 -17.63 -1.48
N ASP A 24 7.54 -17.71 -0.23
CA ASP A 24 7.08 -18.95 0.39
C ASP A 24 5.71 -19.41 -0.12
N GLN A 25 4.83 -18.48 -0.48
CA GLN A 25 3.48 -18.82 -0.93
C GLN A 25 3.37 -19.09 -2.43
N GLN A 26 4.44 -18.86 -3.20
CA GLN A 26 4.48 -19.13 -4.64
C GLN A 26 3.23 -18.61 -5.39
N PHE A 27 2.76 -17.41 -5.07
CA PHE A 27 1.61 -16.76 -5.68
C PHE A 27 0.26 -17.51 -5.48
N ARG A 28 -0.03 -17.97 -4.26
CA ARG A 28 -1.27 -18.71 -3.90
C ARG A 28 -2.41 -17.81 -3.43
N ASP A 29 -2.17 -16.54 -3.20
CA ASP A 29 -3.11 -15.57 -2.65
C ASP A 29 -3.63 -15.98 -1.27
N ARG A 30 -2.71 -16.39 -0.38
CA ARG A 30 -3.04 -16.94 0.95
C ARG A 30 -2.27 -16.31 2.10
N VAL A 31 -1.43 -15.32 1.83
CA VAL A 31 -0.65 -14.66 2.90
C VAL A 31 -1.55 -13.88 3.87
N VAL A 32 -2.75 -13.46 3.44
CA VAL A 32 -3.70 -12.74 4.30
C VAL A 32 -4.83 -13.66 4.77
N VAL A 33 -5.04 -13.67 6.08
CA VAL A 33 -6.14 -14.36 6.74
C VAL A 33 -7.47 -13.72 6.32
N GLY A 34 -8.40 -14.51 5.76
CA GLY A 34 -9.76 -14.05 5.45
C GLY A 34 -10.13 -13.90 3.97
N GLY A 35 -9.29 -14.34 3.03
CA GLY A 35 -9.67 -14.39 1.60
C GLY A 35 -8.68 -13.77 0.62
N GLY A 36 -7.39 -13.68 0.97
CA GLY A 36 -6.35 -13.21 0.06
C GLY A 36 -6.24 -11.69 -0.04
N LEU A 37 -5.51 -11.21 -1.04
CA LEU A 37 -5.17 -9.80 -1.24
C LEU A 37 -6.37 -8.95 -1.65
N ALA A 38 -7.41 -9.50 -2.27
CA ALA A 38 -8.64 -8.77 -2.56
C ALA A 38 -9.37 -8.36 -1.27
N ALA A 39 -9.53 -9.27 -0.31
CA ALA A 39 -10.14 -8.96 0.99
C ALA A 39 -9.29 -7.95 1.78
N TYR A 40 -7.96 -8.03 1.64
CA TYR A 40 -7.04 -7.08 2.26
C TYR A 40 -7.13 -5.68 1.65
N ALA A 41 -7.35 -5.55 0.34
CA ALA A 41 -7.32 -4.29 -0.39
C ALA A 41 -8.25 -3.23 0.21
N SER A 42 -9.48 -3.62 0.55
CA SER A 42 -10.46 -2.69 1.16
C SER A 42 -9.99 -2.15 2.51
N ALA A 43 -9.44 -3.03 3.38
CA ALA A 43 -8.95 -2.62 4.69
C ALA A 43 -7.66 -1.79 4.60
N TRP A 44 -6.78 -2.14 3.66
CA TRP A 44 -5.54 -1.42 3.40
C TRP A 44 -5.80 -0.01 2.85
N ARG A 45 -6.78 0.16 1.95
CA ARG A 45 -7.16 1.47 1.40
C ARG A 45 -7.46 2.49 2.48
N GLN A 46 -8.28 2.12 3.48
CA GLN A 46 -8.63 3.02 4.58
C GLN A 46 -7.39 3.40 5.41
N GLN A 47 -6.54 2.44 5.73
CA GLN A 47 -5.32 2.66 6.50
C GLN A 47 -4.32 3.54 5.73
N ALA A 48 -4.15 3.31 4.43
CA ALA A 48 -3.24 4.05 3.58
C ALA A 48 -3.67 5.52 3.40
N LEU A 49 -4.99 5.77 3.25
CA LEU A 49 -5.53 7.13 3.20
C LEU A 49 -5.34 7.88 4.52
N ASP A 50 -5.52 7.20 5.66
CA ASP A 50 -5.29 7.80 6.98
C ASP A 50 -3.82 8.19 7.18
N ALA A 51 -2.89 7.35 6.72
CA ALA A 51 -1.46 7.59 6.84
C ALA A 51 -0.89 8.61 5.83
N LEU A 52 -1.30 8.55 4.56
CA LEU A 52 -0.75 9.38 3.48
C LEU A 52 -1.54 10.67 3.24
N GLY A 53 -2.78 10.72 3.71
CA GLY A 53 -3.73 11.80 3.46
C GLY A 53 -4.48 11.67 2.13
N GLU A 54 -5.54 12.47 1.97
CA GLU A 54 -6.43 12.43 0.81
C GLU A 54 -5.73 12.78 -0.52
N GLY A 55 -4.61 13.52 -0.49
CA GLY A 55 -3.80 13.81 -1.67
C GLY A 55 -3.20 12.57 -2.35
N ALA A 56 -3.10 11.45 -1.61
CA ALA A 56 -2.63 10.17 -2.14
C ALA A 56 -3.75 9.28 -2.69
N ALA A 57 -5.02 9.71 -2.68
CA ALA A 57 -6.16 8.83 -2.96
C ALA A 57 -6.10 8.13 -4.31
N ALA A 58 -5.70 8.84 -5.38
CA ALA A 58 -5.56 8.24 -6.70
C ALA A 58 -4.51 7.12 -6.72
N TRP A 59 -3.39 7.31 -6.00
CA TRP A 59 -2.34 6.31 -5.90
C TRP A 59 -2.78 5.12 -5.03
N VAL A 60 -3.45 5.37 -3.91
CA VAL A 60 -4.00 4.32 -3.04
C VAL A 60 -5.02 3.47 -3.80
N ASP A 61 -5.89 4.10 -4.58
CA ASP A 61 -6.92 3.40 -5.37
C ASP A 61 -6.29 2.49 -6.44
N GLU A 62 -5.23 2.94 -7.08
CA GLU A 62 -4.51 2.13 -8.07
C GLU A 62 -3.84 0.92 -7.44
N VAL A 63 -3.21 1.08 -6.26
CA VAL A 63 -2.64 -0.06 -5.53
C VAL A 63 -3.74 -1.04 -5.11
N ALA A 64 -4.88 -0.54 -4.58
CA ALA A 64 -6.00 -1.40 -4.19
C ALA A 64 -6.56 -2.19 -5.37
N ARG A 65 -6.73 -1.53 -6.53
CA ARG A 65 -7.15 -2.18 -7.78
C ARG A 65 -6.19 -3.29 -8.19
N LEU A 66 -4.89 -3.07 -8.13
CA LEU A 66 -3.89 -4.08 -8.48
C LEU A 66 -3.89 -5.26 -7.50
N LEU A 67 -4.17 -5.03 -6.21
CA LEU A 67 -4.33 -6.10 -5.22
C LEU A 67 -5.56 -6.97 -5.49
N GLU A 68 -6.69 -6.36 -5.87
CA GLU A 68 -7.89 -7.08 -6.30
C GLU A 68 -7.63 -7.86 -7.59
N GLN A 69 -6.97 -7.23 -8.56
CA GLN A 69 -6.59 -7.87 -9.81
C GLN A 69 -5.71 -9.10 -9.56
N TYR A 70 -4.71 -8.98 -8.69
CA TYR A 70 -3.82 -10.08 -8.34
C TYR A 70 -4.59 -11.34 -7.87
N SER A 71 -5.62 -11.14 -7.04
CA SER A 71 -6.46 -12.23 -6.54
C SER A 71 -7.29 -12.88 -7.67
N SER A 72 -7.74 -12.06 -8.63
CA SER A 72 -8.60 -12.48 -9.74
C SER A 72 -7.89 -13.17 -10.91
N VAL A 73 -6.58 -12.92 -11.10
CA VAL A 73 -5.83 -13.49 -12.23
C VAL A 73 -5.24 -14.86 -11.93
N ASP A 74 -4.99 -15.62 -12.99
CA ASP A 74 -4.31 -16.90 -12.93
C ASP A 74 -2.90 -16.80 -12.35
N ARG A 75 -2.48 -17.89 -11.71
CA ARG A 75 -1.19 -17.98 -11.03
C ARG A 75 0.01 -17.65 -11.92
N GLU A 76 -0.09 -17.92 -13.21
CA GLU A 76 0.95 -17.61 -14.20
C GLU A 76 1.11 -16.10 -14.46
N THR A 77 0.04 -15.33 -14.26
CA THR A 77 -0.01 -13.87 -14.47
C THR A 77 0.34 -13.10 -13.19
N ARG A 78 0.14 -13.72 -12.02
CA ARG A 78 0.43 -13.13 -10.69
C ARG A 78 1.85 -12.56 -10.53
N PRO A 79 2.95 -13.16 -11.04
CA PRO A 79 4.27 -12.56 -10.94
C PRO A 79 4.38 -11.19 -11.61
N SER A 80 3.68 -10.99 -12.73
CA SER A 80 3.67 -9.71 -13.46
C SER A 80 2.93 -8.63 -12.66
N VAL A 81 1.74 -8.96 -12.15
CA VAL A 81 0.94 -8.05 -11.31
C VAL A 81 1.68 -7.71 -10.01
N LEU A 82 2.35 -8.68 -9.40
CA LEU A 82 3.16 -8.45 -8.20
C LEU A 82 4.35 -7.54 -8.47
N ARG A 83 5.02 -7.67 -9.62
CA ARG A 83 6.11 -6.77 -10.01
C ARG A 83 5.60 -5.34 -10.17
N GLU A 84 4.45 -5.17 -10.80
CA GLU A 84 3.79 -3.87 -10.98
C GLU A 84 3.44 -3.24 -9.63
N LEU A 85 2.81 -4.00 -8.73
CA LEU A 85 2.54 -3.59 -7.34
C LEU A 85 3.81 -3.11 -6.63
N LEU A 86 4.90 -3.87 -6.70
CA LEU A 86 6.16 -3.49 -6.06
C LEU A 86 6.77 -2.22 -6.67
N GLN A 87 6.62 -1.99 -7.97
CA GLN A 87 7.08 -0.76 -8.62
C GLN A 87 6.23 0.44 -8.20
N LEU A 88 4.92 0.27 -8.09
CA LEU A 88 4.00 1.33 -7.68
C LEU A 88 4.21 1.71 -6.20
N ILE A 89 4.44 0.73 -5.33
CA ILE A 89 4.77 0.92 -3.90
C ILE A 89 6.07 1.70 -3.72
N ARG A 90 7.07 1.46 -4.56
CA ARG A 90 8.34 2.22 -4.54
C ARG A 90 8.18 3.70 -4.94
N GLN A 91 7.10 4.03 -5.63
CA GLN A 91 6.76 5.38 -6.06
C GLN A 91 5.71 6.03 -5.14
N ALA A 92 5.53 5.49 -3.93
CA ALA A 92 4.54 6.01 -2.99
C ALA A 92 4.72 7.52 -2.79
N PRO A 93 3.61 8.29 -2.79
CA PRO A 93 3.66 9.70 -2.46
C PRO A 93 4.20 9.84 -1.04
N ARG A 94 5.04 10.85 -0.82
CA ARG A 94 5.47 11.16 0.55
C ARG A 94 4.25 11.64 1.33
N PRO A 95 4.08 11.25 2.61
CA PRO A 95 3.03 11.80 3.44
C PRO A 95 3.19 13.32 3.40
N GLN A 96 2.14 14.00 2.96
CA GLN A 96 2.13 15.46 2.87
C GLN A 96 2.43 15.95 4.29
N GLN A 97 3.62 16.53 4.52
CA GLN A 97 3.89 17.17 5.79
C GLN A 97 2.83 18.24 5.96
N ARG A 98 1.92 18.03 6.90
CA ARG A 98 0.79 18.92 7.16
C ARG A 98 1.39 20.21 7.72
N GLY A 99 1.74 21.14 6.84
CA GLY A 99 2.27 22.46 7.20
C GLY A 99 3.43 22.94 6.33
N ASP A 100 3.14 23.38 5.10
CA ASP A 100 3.67 24.69 4.71
C ASP A 100 2.56 25.67 5.07
N THR A 101 2.72 26.27 6.25
CA THR A 101 1.94 27.45 6.59
C THR A 101 2.59 28.53 5.75
N ASP A 102 2.00 28.85 4.60
CA ASP A 102 2.21 30.13 3.92
C ASP A 102 1.71 31.24 4.86
N ALA A 103 2.51 31.53 5.89
CA ALA A 103 2.48 32.78 6.60
C ALA A 103 3.29 33.78 5.78
N GLU A 104 2.62 34.30 4.76
CA GLU A 104 2.93 35.58 4.14
C GLU A 104 3.06 36.65 5.24
N GLY A 105 4.27 37.19 5.38
CA GLY A 105 4.61 38.31 6.24
C GLY A 105 6.03 38.71 5.87
N GLY A 106 6.22 39.57 4.88
CA GLY A 106 5.87 40.97 4.99
C GLY A 106 7.18 41.73 4.93
N GLU A 107 7.43 42.32 3.76
CA GLU A 107 8.16 43.56 3.53
C GLU A 107 8.64 44.28 4.80
N LYS A 108 9.96 44.58 4.87
CA LYS A 108 10.57 45.91 5.20
C LYS A 108 12.00 45.91 4.63
N ALA A 109 12.28 46.69 3.59
CA ALA A 109 12.60 48.13 3.59
C ALA A 109 13.99 48.40 4.18
#